data_AF-A0A2R7M8T0-F1
#
_entry.id   AF-A0A2R7M8T0-F1
#
_cell.length_a   1.000
_cell.length_b   1.000
_cell.length_c   1.000
_cell.angle_alpha   90.00
_cell.angle_beta   90.00
_cell.angle_gamma   90.00
#
_symmetry.space_group_name_H-M   'P 1'
#
loop_
_entity.id
_entity.type
_entity.pdbx_description
1 polymer ?
#
loop_
_entity_poly.entity_id
_entity_poly.type
_entity_poly.pdbx_seq_one_letter_code
_entity_poly.pdbx_strand_id
1 'polypeptide(L)'
;VIEFFQKRAVIDFNINYFKNNYENGALSIYVAVALFFVVSMLSTLSNRPQIVHSSYKKVVACFFIALVVYIVSPDKSNDLLLFSIAPLTIMAASHVEYMQQKLNNEIVFYVLILCSLFTFFAQL
;
A
#
# COMPACT_ATOMS: atom_id res chain seq x y z
N VAL A 1 -2.10 -3.88 -36.46
CA VAL A 1 -2.82 -3.85 -35.16
C VAL A 1 -2.10 -4.67 -34.10
N ILE A 2 -1.78 -5.95 -34.34
CA ILE A 2 -1.07 -6.82 -33.37
C ILE A 2 0.32 -6.25 -32.98
N GLU A 3 1.15 -5.85 -33.95
CA GLU A 3 2.45 -5.21 -33.66
C GLU A 3 2.35 -3.89 -32.87
N PHE A 4 1.25 -3.15 -33.03
CA PHE A 4 1.03 -1.90 -32.30
C PHE A 4 0.75 -2.17 -30.81
N PHE A 5 -0.02 -3.22 -30.51
CA PHE A 5 -0.23 -3.67 -29.13
C PHE A 5 1.05 -4.29 -28.56
N GLN A 6 1.79 -5.06 -29.34
CA GLN A 6 3.01 -5.73 -28.87
C GLN A 6 4.15 -4.74 -28.54
N LYS A 7 4.23 -3.59 -29.24
CA LYS A 7 5.19 -2.52 -28.91
C LYS A 7 4.79 -1.65 -27.71
N ARG A 8 3.50 -1.63 -27.33
CA ARG A 8 2.98 -0.79 -26.22
C ARG A 8 2.68 -1.59 -24.95
N ALA A 9 2.31 -2.86 -25.09
CA ALA A 9 2.19 -3.82 -24.00
C ALA A 9 3.57 -4.37 -23.65
N VAL A 10 4.50 -3.45 -23.31
CA VAL A 10 5.77 -3.83 -22.72
C VAL A 10 5.46 -4.18 -21.28
N ILE A 11 5.54 -5.46 -20.94
CA ILE A 11 5.38 -5.95 -19.57
C ILE A 11 6.77 -6.28 -19.07
N ASP A 12 7.17 -5.65 -17.97
CA ASP A 12 8.44 -5.92 -17.31
C ASP A 12 8.18 -6.36 -15.87
N PHE A 13 8.62 -7.57 -15.52
CA PHE A 13 8.51 -8.13 -14.17
C PHE A 13 9.81 -8.02 -13.36
N ASN A 14 10.81 -7.31 -13.87
CA ASN A 14 12.09 -7.16 -13.21
C ASN A 14 11.96 -6.25 -11.98
N ILE A 15 12.19 -6.83 -10.79
CA ILE A 15 12.10 -6.11 -9.51
C ILE A 15 13.41 -5.36 -9.22
N ASN A 16 14.50 -5.62 -9.95
CA ASN A 16 15.80 -4.98 -9.76
C ASN A 16 15.91 -3.62 -10.47
N TYR A 17 14.88 -2.78 -10.37
CA TYR A 17 14.82 -1.48 -11.05
C TYR A 17 15.39 -0.33 -10.20
N PHE A 18 15.71 -0.58 -8.93
CA PHE A 18 16.23 0.42 -8.01
C PHE A 18 17.59 0.93 -8.48
N LYS A 19 17.70 2.25 -8.65
CA LYS A 19 18.97 2.90 -8.99
C LYS A 19 19.80 3.22 -7.75
N ASN A 20 19.13 3.44 -6.62
CA ASN A 20 19.74 3.85 -5.36
C ASN A 20 19.23 3.03 -4.18
N ASN A 21 20.07 2.90 -3.15
CA ASN A 21 19.69 2.27 -1.88
C ASN A 21 18.53 3.00 -1.18
N TYR A 22 18.40 4.32 -1.44
CA TYR A 22 17.29 5.14 -0.94
C TYR A 22 15.93 4.67 -1.50
N GLU A 23 15.83 4.45 -2.82
CA GLU A 23 14.58 3.97 -3.46
C GLU A 23 14.15 2.59 -2.92
N ASN A 24 15.12 1.71 -2.67
CA ASN A 24 14.90 0.40 -2.07
C ASN A 24 14.47 0.50 -0.59
N GLY A 25 15.07 1.42 0.16
CA GLY A 25 14.66 1.73 1.54
C GLY A 25 13.23 2.27 1.60
N ALA A 26 12.87 3.19 0.71
CA ALA A 26 11.52 3.75 0.60
C ALA A 26 10.49 2.65 0.39
N LEU A 27 10.76 1.76 -0.58
CA LEU A 27 9.88 0.64 -0.88
C LEU A 27 9.77 -0.32 0.32
N SER A 28 10.87 -0.61 1.00
CA SER A 28 10.88 -1.53 2.14
C SER A 28 10.00 -1.02 3.28
N ILE A 29 10.10 0.28 3.60
CA ILE A 29 9.26 0.93 4.62
C ILE A 29 7.79 0.89 4.18
N TYR A 30 7.52 1.24 2.92
CA TYR A 30 6.16 1.19 2.36
C TYR A 30 5.55 -0.21 2.46
N VAL A 31 6.28 -1.24 2.05
CA VAL A 31 5.82 -2.64 2.08
C VAL A 31 5.55 -3.09 3.52
N ALA A 32 6.41 -2.73 4.47
CA ALA A 32 6.19 -3.07 5.88
C ALA A 32 4.89 -2.46 6.43
N VAL A 33 4.66 -1.16 6.17
CA VAL A 33 3.43 -0.46 6.57
C VAL A 33 2.20 -1.04 5.87
N ALA A 34 2.31 -1.31 4.56
CA ALA A 34 1.22 -1.84 3.77
C ALA A 34 0.80 -3.23 4.24
N LEU A 35 1.76 -4.12 4.48
CA LEU A 35 1.52 -5.47 4.96
C LEU A 35 0.87 -5.45 6.34
N PHE A 36 1.34 -4.59 7.26
CA PHE A 36 0.74 -4.41 8.58
C PHE A 36 -0.76 -4.09 8.48
N PHE A 37 -1.13 -3.08 7.69
CA PHE A 37 -2.53 -2.66 7.58
C PHE A 37 -3.40 -3.65 6.80
N VAL A 38 -2.88 -4.29 5.75
CA VAL A 38 -3.63 -5.32 5.00
C VAL A 38 -3.91 -6.52 5.91
N VAL A 39 -2.91 -7.03 6.63
CA VAL A 39 -3.09 -8.15 7.55
C VAL A 39 -4.07 -7.79 8.66
N SER A 40 -3.95 -6.59 9.24
CA SER A 40 -4.87 -6.14 10.26
C SER A 40 -6.31 -6.01 9.74
N MET A 41 -6.46 -5.48 8.53
CA MET A 41 -7.75 -5.34 7.87
C MET A 41 -8.41 -6.71 7.62
N LEU A 42 -7.64 -7.69 7.14
CA LEU A 42 -8.12 -9.06 6.91
C LEU A 42 -8.48 -9.78 8.22
N SER A 43 -7.66 -9.63 9.27
CA SER A 43 -7.90 -10.24 10.58
C SER A 43 -9.17 -9.70 11.25
N THR A 44 -9.43 -8.40 11.11
CA THR A 44 -10.62 -7.77 11.72
C THR A 44 -11.89 -7.89 10.88
N LEU A 45 -11.79 -8.37 9.63
CA LEU A 45 -12.90 -8.34 8.67
C LEU A 45 -14.11 -9.14 9.13
N SER A 46 -13.89 -10.29 9.77
CA SER A 46 -14.95 -11.19 10.26
C SER A 46 -15.78 -10.60 11.42
N ASN A 47 -15.19 -9.67 12.18
CA ASN A 47 -15.84 -9.08 13.36
C ASN A 47 -16.57 -7.76 13.04
N ARG A 48 -16.55 -7.30 11.78
CA ARG A 48 -17.18 -6.04 11.35
C ARG A 48 -18.65 -6.22 10.98
N PRO A 49 -19.47 -5.17 11.10
CA PRO A 49 -20.87 -5.21 10.67
C PRO A 49 -21.01 -5.65 9.21
N GLN A 50 -21.94 -6.56 8.92
CA GLN A 50 -22.12 -7.13 7.57
C GLN A 50 -22.39 -6.07 6.48
N ILE A 51 -22.99 -4.93 6.86
CA ILE A 51 -23.32 -3.81 5.95
C ILE A 51 -22.05 -3.19 5.34
N VAL A 52 -20.96 -3.08 6.11
CA VAL A 52 -19.69 -2.47 5.63
C VAL A 52 -18.74 -3.49 5.00
N HIS A 53 -19.06 -4.78 5.11
CA HIS A 53 -18.18 -5.88 4.68
C HIS A 53 -17.93 -5.87 3.16
N SER A 54 -18.94 -5.51 2.36
CA SER A 54 -18.81 -5.40 0.90
C SER A 54 -17.86 -4.26 0.50
N SER A 55 -17.98 -3.09 1.13
CA SER A 55 -17.14 -1.92 0.85
C SER A 55 -15.68 -2.19 1.20
N TYR A 56 -15.42 -2.81 2.36
CA TYR A 56 -14.07 -3.13 2.78
C TYR A 56 -13.38 -4.17 1.91
N LYS A 57 -14.11 -5.18 1.41
CA LYS A 57 -13.57 -6.12 0.41
C LYS A 57 -13.17 -5.41 -0.88
N LYS A 58 -13.96 -4.43 -1.33
CA LYS A 58 -13.62 -3.61 -2.50
C LYS A 58 -12.36 -2.78 -2.27
N VAL A 59 -12.20 -2.17 -1.09
CA VAL A 59 -10.99 -1.40 -0.73
C VAL A 59 -9.74 -2.28 -0.78
N VAL A 60 -9.79 -3.47 -0.18
CA VAL A 60 -8.69 -4.44 -0.23
C VAL A 60 -8.42 -4.87 -1.68
N ALA A 61 -9.46 -5.13 -2.48
CA ALA A 61 -9.29 -5.46 -3.90
C ALA A 61 -8.64 -4.31 -4.68
N CYS A 62 -9.02 -3.05 -4.45
CA CYS A 62 -8.40 -1.88 -5.07
C CYS A 62 -6.90 -1.78 -4.73
N PHE A 63 -6.52 -2.08 -3.48
CA PHE A 63 -5.10 -2.13 -3.10
C PHE A 63 -4.32 -3.16 -3.92
N PHE A 64 -4.85 -4.39 -4.05
CA PHE A 64 -4.19 -5.43 -4.85
C PHE A 64 -4.14 -5.09 -6.33
N ILE A 65 -5.18 -4.44 -6.89
CA ILE A 65 -5.15 -3.97 -8.27
C ILE A 65 -4.02 -2.95 -8.49
N ALA A 66 -3.87 -1.97 -7.60
CA ALA A 66 -2.79 -1.00 -7.68
C ALA A 66 -1.41 -1.66 -7.58
N LEU A 67 -1.27 -2.68 -6.72
CA LEU A 67 -0.03 -3.46 -6.59
C LEU A 67 0.28 -4.28 -7.85
N VAL A 68 -0.74 -4.88 -8.49
CA VAL A 68 -0.56 -5.56 -9.79
C VAL A 68 -0.14 -4.57 -10.88
N VAL A 69 -0.73 -3.38 -10.92
CA VAL A 69 -0.35 -2.32 -11.88
C VAL A 69 1.13 -1.95 -11.69
N TYR A 70 1.58 -1.78 -10.45
CA TYR A 70 2.98 -1.53 -10.13
C TYR A 70 3.91 -2.68 -10.58
N ILE A 71 3.52 -3.94 -10.36
CA ILE A 71 4.32 -5.11 -10.77
C ILE A 71 4.39 -5.27 -12.29
N VAL A 72 3.33 -4.93 -13.02
CA VAL A 72 3.24 -5.12 -14.49
C VAL A 72 3.85 -3.94 -15.25
N SER A 73 3.96 -2.76 -14.64
CA SER A 73 4.46 -1.55 -15.30
C SER A 73 5.90 -1.74 -15.84
N PRO A 74 6.16 -1.38 -17.12
CA PRO A 74 7.51 -1.41 -17.70
C PRO A 74 8.41 -0.31 -17.14
N ASP A 75 7.86 0.88 -16.93
CA ASP A 75 8.54 2.00 -16.26
C ASP A 75 8.23 1.90 -14.76
N LYS A 76 9.02 1.09 -14.03
CA LYS A 76 8.86 0.96 -12.58
C LYS A 76 9.36 2.21 -11.87
N SER A 77 8.46 2.89 -11.18
CA SER A 77 8.77 3.98 -10.26
C SER A 77 7.96 3.83 -8.97
N ASN A 78 8.52 4.31 -7.86
CA ASN A 78 7.83 4.34 -6.57
C ASN A 78 6.56 5.23 -6.63
N ASP A 79 6.50 6.18 -7.56
CA ASP A 79 5.34 7.07 -7.75
C ASP A 79 4.06 6.31 -8.12
N LEU A 80 4.17 5.16 -8.77
CA LEU A 80 3.00 4.31 -9.10
C LEU A 80 2.32 3.75 -7.84
N LEU A 81 3.03 3.64 -6.72
CA LEU A 81 2.45 3.24 -5.44
C LEU A 81 1.59 4.35 -4.80
N LEU A 82 1.60 5.56 -5.37
CA LEU A 82 0.69 6.62 -4.96
C LEU A 82 -0.78 6.19 -5.16
N PHE A 83 -1.07 5.39 -6.19
CA PHE A 83 -2.41 4.88 -6.46
C PHE A 83 -2.92 3.91 -5.37
N SER A 84 -2.03 3.26 -4.62
CA SER A 84 -2.41 2.43 -3.48
C SER A 84 -2.49 3.20 -2.16
N ILE A 85 -2.12 4.49 -2.10
CA ILE A 85 -2.23 5.28 -0.86
C ILE A 85 -3.68 5.42 -0.43
N ALA A 86 -4.60 5.74 -1.34
CA ALA A 86 -6.01 5.91 -0.99
C ALA A 86 -6.63 4.67 -0.32
N PRO A 87 -6.56 3.45 -0.89
CA PRO A 87 -7.06 2.27 -0.20
C PRO A 87 -6.28 1.95 1.07
N LEU A 88 -4.97 2.25 1.13
CA LEU A 88 -4.14 2.03 2.32
C LEU A 88 -4.55 2.93 3.49
N THR A 89 -4.77 4.23 3.25
CA THR A 89 -5.23 5.18 4.27
C THR A 89 -6.60 4.81 4.80
N ILE A 90 -7.51 4.31 3.95
CA ILE A 90 -8.83 3.83 4.39
C ILE A 90 -8.67 2.61 5.32
N MET A 91 -7.77 1.67 4.98
CA MET A 91 -7.49 0.52 5.85
C MET A 91 -6.87 0.97 7.18
N ALA A 92 -5.92 1.90 7.17
CA ALA A 92 -5.30 2.46 8.37
C ALA A 92 -6.29 3.21 9.27
N ALA A 93 -7.14 4.06 8.70
CA ALA A 93 -8.20 4.75 9.44
C ALA A 93 -9.15 3.74 10.09
N SER A 94 -9.52 2.68 9.37
CA SER A 94 -10.37 1.63 9.92
C SER A 94 -9.69 0.80 11.01
N HIS A 95 -8.36 0.68 10.99
CA HIS A 95 -7.63 0.04 12.08
C HIS A 95 -7.78 0.86 13.37
N VAL A 96 -7.58 2.17 13.29
CA VAL A 96 -7.72 3.10 14.43
C VAL A 96 -9.14 3.14 14.99
N GLU A 97 -10.15 3.05 14.12
CA GLU A 97 -11.56 3.12 14.51
C GLU A 97 -12.06 1.83 15.20
N TYR A 98 -11.69 0.65 14.68
CA TYR A 98 -12.26 -0.63 15.13
C TYR A 98 -11.42 -1.38 16.17
N MET A 99 -10.13 -1.05 16.33
CA MET A 99 -9.32 -1.65 17.38
C MET A 99 -9.71 -1.07 18.75
N GLN A 100 -10.27 -1.90 19.62
CA GLN A 100 -10.76 -1.49 20.95
C GLN A 100 -9.63 -1.14 21.94
N GLN A 101 -8.40 -1.60 21.71
CA GLN A 101 -7.26 -1.25 22.55
C GLN A 101 -6.70 0.13 22.18
N LYS A 102 -7.23 1.18 22.82
CA LYS A 102 -6.83 2.58 22.60
C LYS A 102 -5.31 2.81 22.61
N LEU A 103 -4.60 2.20 23.56
CA LEU A 103 -3.15 2.41 23.74
C LEU A 103 -2.34 1.87 22.55
N ASN A 104 -2.75 0.74 21.96
CA ASN A 104 -2.06 0.17 20.80
C ASN A 104 -2.27 1.05 19.55
N ASN A 105 -3.49 1.56 19.34
CA ASN A 105 -3.79 2.44 18.22
C ASN A 105 -3.04 3.77 18.30
N GLU A 106 -2.96 4.34 19.50
CA GLU A 106 -2.22 5.58 19.75
C GLU A 106 -0.73 5.39 19.40
N ILE A 107 -0.11 4.28 19.83
CA ILE A 107 1.28 3.97 19.50
C ILE A 107 1.46 3.82 17.98
N VAL A 108 0.61 3.04 17.31
CA VAL A 108 0.68 2.85 15.85
C VAL A 108 0.57 4.20 15.12
N PHE A 109 -0.34 5.06 15.56
CA PHE A 109 -0.53 6.39 14.98
C PHE A 109 0.68 7.30 15.19
N TYR A 110 1.24 7.37 16.41
CA TYR A 110 2.45 8.16 16.69
C TYR A 110 3.66 7.66 15.90
N VAL A 111 3.84 6.34 15.81
CA VAL A 111 4.94 5.72 15.04
C VAL A 111 4.79 6.06 13.56
N LEU A 112 3.58 6.03 13.00
CA LEU A 112 3.36 6.42 11.61
C LEU A 112 3.68 7.89 11.36
N ILE A 113 3.28 8.79 12.26
CA ILE A 113 3.60 10.22 12.14
C ILE A 113 5.12 10.42 12.16
N LEU A 114 5.81 9.83 13.15
CA LEU A 114 7.26 9.93 13.23
C LEU A 114 7.95 9.34 12.00
N CYS A 115 7.50 8.18 11.53
CA CYS A 115 8.02 7.54 10.33
C CYS A 115 7.81 8.45 9.10
N SER A 116 6.62 9.04 8.93
CA SER A 116 6.31 9.93 7.81
C SER A 116 7.15 11.22 7.81
N LEU A 117 7.33 11.83 8.98
CA LEU A 117 8.18 13.01 9.14
C LEU A 117 9.63 12.67 8.84
N PHE A 118 10.12 11.54 9.37
CA PHE A 118 11.46 11.05 9.10
C PHE A 118 11.69 10.82 7.61
N THR A 119 10.80 10.11 6.92
CA THR A 119 10.93 9.87 5.47
C THR A 119 10.90 11.17 4.66
N PHE A 120 10.09 12.15 5.09
CA PHE A 120 10.03 13.46 4.43
C PHE A 120 11.34 14.25 4.58
N PHE A 121 11.88 14.35 5.80
CA PHE A 121 13.15 15.06 6.04
C PHE A 121 14.36 14.34 5.46
N ALA A 122 14.33 13.00 5.40
CA ALA A 122 15.37 12.20 4.79
C ALA A 122 15.37 12.27 3.25
N GLN A 123 14.34 12.87 2.63
CA GLN A 123 14.12 12.89 1.18
C GLN A 123 14.27 11.49 0.56
N LEU A 124 13.63 10.50 1.19
CA LEU A 124 13.63 9.10 0.75
C LEU A 124 12.58 8.84 -0.34
#